data_AF-A0A2S6UMC1-F1
#
_entry.id   AF-A0A2S6UMC1-F1
#
_cell.length_a   1.000
_cell.length_b   1.000
_cell.length_c   1.000
_cell.angle_alpha   90.00
_cell.angle_beta   90.00
_cell.angle_gamma   90.00
#
_symmetry.space_group_name_H-M   'P 1'
#
loop_
_entity.id
_entity.type
_entity.pdbx_description
1 polymer ?
#
loop_
_entity_poly.entity_id
_entity_poly.type
_entity_poly.pdbx_seq_one_letter_code
_entity_poly.pdbx_strand_id
1 'polypeptide(L)' 'MTQNNKALVTLLYGEQFTNHWEKHCKQSWTAYAEKYGYDIVLIKRRIDRSSAGTSRQIH' A
#
# COMPACT_ATOMS: atom_id res chain seq x y z
N MET A 1 1.75 19.87 -10.35
CA MET A 1 1.86 18.44 -9.98
C MET A 1 1.58 17.65 -11.25
N THR A 2 2.60 17.02 -11.84
CA THR A 2 2.43 16.15 -13.00
C THR A 2 1.61 14.94 -12.55
N GLN A 3 0.42 14.75 -13.13
CA GLN A 3 -0.44 13.64 -12.77
C GLN A 3 0.15 12.37 -13.39
N ASN A 4 0.72 11.49 -12.56
CA ASN A 4 1.22 10.20 -13.02
C ASN A 4 0.03 9.26 -13.26
N ASN A 5 -0.07 8.68 -14.46
CA ASN A 5 -1.16 7.76 -14.81
C ASN A 5 -0.88 6.30 -14.36
N LYS A 6 0.14 6.08 -13.54
CA LYS A 6 0.57 4.74 -13.09
C LYS A 6 0.85 4.77 -11.59
N ALA A 7 0.45 3.70 -10.90
CA ALA A 7 0.67 3.57 -9.46
C ALA A 7 1.15 2.17 -9.07
N LEU A 8 2.01 2.12 -8.06
CA LEU A 8 2.31 0.94 -7.27
C LEU A 8 1.36 0.93 -6.08
N VAL A 9 0.50 -0.08 -6.01
CA VAL A 9 -0.55 -0.17 -4.98
C VAL A 9 -0.28 -1.38 -4.09
N THR A 10 -0.38 -1.21 -2.77
CA THR A 10 -0.31 -2.32 -1.82
C THR A 10 -1.24 -2.14 -0.63
N LEU A 11 -1.59 -3.25 0.01
CA LEU A 11 -2.44 -3.34 1.19
C LEU A 11 -1.59 -3.58 2.43
N LEU A 12 -1.70 -2.68 3.42
CA LEU A 12 -0.95 -2.73 4.67
C LEU A 12 -1.94 -2.66 5.84
N TYR A 13 -2.60 -3.78 6.14
CA TYR A 13 -3.59 -3.83 7.20
C TYR A 13 -2.94 -4.09 8.57
N GLY A 14 -2.85 -3.06 9.40
CA GLY A 14 -2.25 -3.14 10.73
C GLY A 14 -0.79 -2.67 10.79
N GLU A 15 -0.31 -2.45 12.01
CA GLU A 15 1.02 -1.86 12.26
C GLU A 15 2.16 -2.78 11.84
N GLN A 16 2.03 -4.09 12.07
CA GLN A 16 3.08 -5.06 11.71
C GLN A 16 3.43 -5.00 10.22
N PHE A 17 2.41 -5.01 9.35
CA PHE A 17 2.61 -4.93 7.90
C PHE A 17 3.12 -3.55 7.47
N THR A 18 2.66 -2.48 8.13
CA THR A 18 3.17 -1.13 7.89
C THR A 18 4.67 -1.05 8.20
N ASN A 19 5.09 -1.51 9.37
CA ASN A 19 6.48 -1.50 9.80
C ASN A 19 7.36 -2.38 8.89
N HIS A 20 6.85 -3.54 8.47
CA HIS A 20 7.56 -4.41 7.55
C HIS A 20 7.78 -3.73 6.19
N TRP A 21 6.73 -3.09 5.64
CA TRP A 21 6.84 -2.36 4.38
C TRP A 21 7.81 -1.18 4.48
N GLU A 22 7.74 -0.41 5.57
CA GLU A 22 8.65 0.71 5.79
C GLU A 22 10.11 0.25 5.88
N LYS A 23 10.36 -0.88 6.54
CA LYS A 23 11.71 -1.43 6.72
C LYS A 23 12.27 -2.07 5.45
N HIS A 24 11.44 -2.73 4.64
CA HIS A 24 11.92 -3.62 3.58
C HIS A 24 11.57 -3.18 2.15
N CYS A 25 10.47 -2.46 1.95
CA CYS A 25 9.93 -2.18 0.61
C CYS A 25 10.00 -0.69 0.25
N LYS A 26 9.81 0.21 1.21
CA LYS A 26 9.68 1.66 0.98
C LYS A 26 10.83 2.20 0.12
N GLN A 27 12.07 1.90 0.48
CA GLN A 27 13.24 2.48 -0.19
C GLN A 27 13.31 2.08 -1.67
N SER A 28 13.15 0.78 -1.98
CA SER A 28 13.24 0.29 -3.35
C SER A 28 12.05 0.75 -4.20
N TRP A 29 10.86 0.81 -3.62
CA TRP A 29 9.66 1.30 -4.29
C TRP A 29 9.74 2.79 -4.60
N THR A 30 10.18 3.61 -3.65
CA THR A 30 10.37 5.05 -3.86
C THR A 30 11.36 5.31 -4.99
N ALA A 31 12.53 4.64 -4.98
CA ALA A 31 13.52 4.81 -6.05
C ALA A 31 12.98 4.41 -7.44
N TYR A 32 12.20 3.33 -7.50
CA TYR A 32 11.57 2.91 -8.75
C TYR A 32 10.49 3.90 -9.22
N ALA A 33 9.67 4.38 -8.27
CA ALA A 33 8.60 5.32 -8.53
C ALA A 33 9.11 6.66 -9.06
N GLU A 34 10.16 7.20 -8.44
CA GLU A 34 10.86 8.40 -8.90
C GLU A 34 11.47 8.22 -10.29
N LYS A 35 12.10 7.06 -10.53
CA LYS A 35 12.74 6.77 -11.82
C LYS A 35 11.75 6.68 -13.00
N TYR A 36 10.57 6.14 -12.78
CA TYR A 36 9.63 5.81 -13.87
C TYR A 36 8.28 6.55 -13.82
N GLY A 37 8.14 7.52 -12.90
CA GLY A 37 6.93 8.31 -12.74
C GLY A 37 5.74 7.48 -12.28
N TYR A 38 5.89 6.77 -11.17
CA TYR A 38 4.77 6.09 -10.51
C TYR A 38 4.40 6.81 -9.21
N ASP A 39 3.12 6.75 -8.87
CA ASP A 39 2.67 7.07 -7.52
C ASP A 39 2.71 5.82 -6.64
N ILE A 40 2.90 6.00 -5.33
CA ILE A 40 2.82 4.90 -4.36
C ILE A 40 1.55 5.07 -3.53
N VAL A 41 0.65 4.09 -3.59
CA VAL A 41 -0.62 4.10 -2.87
C VAL A 41 -0.63 2.98 -1.84
N LEU A 42 -0.66 3.36 -0.56
CA LEU A 42 -0.74 2.44 0.57
C LEU A 42 -2.16 2.41 1.11
N ILE A 43 -2.84 1.28 0.96
CA ILE A 43 -4.19 1.08 1.48
C ILE A 43 -4.07 0.45 2.87
N LYS A 44 -4.24 1.29 3.89
CA LYS A 44 -4.11 0.88 5.31
C LYS A 44 -5.43 0.49 5.98
N ARG A 45 -6.55 0.59 5.26
CA ARG A 45 -7.90 0.34 5.79
C ARG A 45 -8.54 -0.82 5.04
N ARG A 46 -9.51 -1.51 5.67
CA ARG A 46 -10.32 -2.52 4.97
C ARG A 46 -11.01 -1.88 3.77
N ILE A 47 -10.83 -2.50 2.62
CA ILE A 47 -11.54 -2.14 1.39
C ILE A 47 -13.01 -2.51 1.54
N ASP A 48 -13.27 -3.74 1.98
CA ASP A 48 -14.62 -4.22 2.28
C ASP A 48 -14.96 -3.99 3.77
N ARG A 49 -15.94 -3.13 4.00
CA ARG A 49 -16.45 -2.78 5.33
C ARG A 49 -17.81 -3.41 5.63
N SER A 50 -18.31 -4.28 4.76
CA SER A 50 -19.54 -5.04 5.04
C SER A 50 -19.36 -5.93 6.27
N SER A 51 -20.46 -6.42 6.83
CA SER A 51 -20.44 -7.39 7.92
C SER A 51 -19.67 -8.67 7.52
N ALA A 52 -19.88 -9.15 6.30
CA ALA A 52 -19.16 -10.28 5.72
C ALA A 52 -17.68 -9.99 5.49
N GLY A 53 -17.36 -8.77 5.05
CA GLY A 53 -16.00 -8.29 4.88
C GLY A 53 -15.27 -8.21 6.20
N THR A 54 -15.95 -7.78 7.28
CA THR A 54 -15.39 -7.55 8.62
C THR A 54 -15.19 -8.85 9.41
N SER A 55 -16.06 -9.85 9.23
CA SER A 55 -15.98 -11.14 9.93
C SER A 55 -14.81 -12.02 9.49
N ARG A 56 -14.22 -11.76 8.33
CA ARG A 56 -13.00 -12.45 7.87
C ARG A 56 -11.79 -11.97 8.67
N GLN A 57 -11.12 -12.86 9.38
CA GLN A 57 -9.84 -12.53 10.01
C GLN A 57 -8.72 -12.56 8.96
N ILE A 58 -7.81 -11.60 9.06
CA ILE A 58 -6.59 -11.54 8.26
C ILE A 58 -5.54 -12.22 9.14
N HIS A 59 -5.04 -13.37 8.69
CA HIS A 59 -4.21 -14.27 9.49
C HIS A 59 -2.72 -14.00 9.32
#